data_AF-A0A0Q4KG74-F1
#
_entry.id   AF-A0A0Q4KG74-F1
#
_cell.length_a   1.000
_cell.length_b   1.000
_cell.length_c   1.000
_cell.angle_alpha   90.00
_cell.angle_beta   90.00
_cell.angle_gamma   90.00
#
_symmetry.space_group_name_H-M   'P 1'
#
loop_
_entity.id
_entity.type
_entity.pdbx_description
1 polymer ?
#
loop_
_entity_poly.entity_id
_entity_poly.type
_entity_poly.pdbx_seq_one_letter_code
_entity_poly.pdbx_strand_id
1 'polypeptide(L)'
;MRRCLGWSCLLILAGCAGDDRSPPVATAAPACFWPSQVSGFSDSGPDTAVVRIGTRERWALDLSRGCPDVDWALAIAIRPRGGQAICPGRPAEIFVPDASGRGGRTCLVTSVRRLPDQPKP
;
A
#
# COMPACT_ATOMS: atom_id res chain seq x y z
N MET A 1 -73.61 -20.61 -9.06
CA MET A 1 -72.75 -20.38 -10.25
C MET A 1 -71.37 -19.96 -9.70
N ARG A 2 -70.23 -20.60 -9.87
CA ARG A 2 -69.64 -21.50 -10.88
C ARG A 2 -68.80 -22.59 -10.18
N ARG A 3 -68.85 -23.81 -10.70
CA ARG A 3 -67.90 -24.91 -10.45
C ARG A 3 -67.12 -25.15 -11.75
N CYS A 4 -65.79 -25.19 -11.67
CA CYS A 4 -64.87 -25.94 -12.55
C CYS A 4 -63.70 -26.32 -11.63
N LEU A 5 -63.66 -27.52 -11.05
CA LEU A 5 -63.10 -28.76 -11.62
C LEU A 5 -61.71 -28.58 -12.26
N GLY A 6 -60.74 -29.27 -11.63
CA GLY A 6 -59.62 -29.93 -12.30
C GLY A 6 -58.48 -29.03 -12.75
N TRP A 7 -57.29 -29.22 -12.20
CA TRP A 7 -56.30 -30.15 -12.74
C TRP A 7 -54.99 -29.95 -11.99
N SER A 8 -54.46 -31.02 -11.39
CA SER A 8 -53.10 -31.05 -10.85
C SER A 8 -52.08 -30.72 -11.95
N CYS A 9 -51.17 -29.78 -11.66
CA CYS A 9 -49.90 -29.66 -12.36
C CYS A 9 -48.77 -29.63 -11.32
N LEU A 10 -48.07 -30.75 -11.26
CA LEU A 10 -46.80 -30.98 -10.59
C LEU A 10 -45.74 -30.08 -11.24
N LEU A 11 -45.10 -29.14 -10.53
CA LEU A 11 -44.00 -28.32 -11.06
C LEU A 11 -42.89 -28.10 -10.01
N ILE A 12 -41.95 -29.05 -10.02
CA ILE A 12 -40.48 -28.94 -9.96
C ILE A 12 -39.87 -27.92 -8.96
N LEU A 13 -39.15 -28.45 -7.96
CA LEU A 13 -38.16 -27.68 -7.19
C LEU A 13 -37.00 -27.25 -8.11
N ALA A 14 -36.94 -25.98 -8.46
CA ALA A 14 -35.74 -25.37 -9.01
C ALA A 14 -34.77 -25.04 -7.86
N GLY A 15 -33.86 -25.96 -7.57
CA GLY A 15 -32.70 -25.67 -6.75
C GLY A 15 -31.71 -24.80 -7.54
N CYS A 16 -31.69 -23.49 -7.28
CA CYS A 16 -30.56 -22.67 -7.67
C CYS A 16 -29.37 -23.05 -6.78
N ALA A 17 -28.48 -23.90 -7.30
CA ALA A 17 -27.14 -23.97 -6.77
C ALA A 17 -26.53 -22.57 -6.96
N GLY A 18 -26.41 -21.83 -5.87
CA GLY A 18 -25.59 -20.62 -5.83
C GLY A 18 -24.19 -21.02 -6.23
N ASP A 19 -23.78 -20.58 -7.42
CA ASP A 19 -22.40 -20.66 -7.84
C ASP A 19 -21.65 -19.61 -7.01
N ASP A 20 -21.26 -19.98 -5.78
CA ASP A 20 -20.31 -19.25 -4.93
C ASP A 20 -18.90 -19.29 -5.54
N ARG A 21 -18.77 -18.99 -6.84
CA ARG A 21 -17.52 -18.56 -7.41
C ARG A 21 -17.35 -17.09 -7.03
N SER A 22 -16.99 -16.88 -5.77
CA SER A 22 -16.28 -15.67 -5.38
C SER A 22 -15.14 -15.52 -6.41
N PRO A 23 -15.10 -14.43 -7.20
CA PRO A 23 -13.99 -14.22 -8.10
C PRO A 23 -12.72 -14.30 -7.25
N PRO A 24 -11.66 -15.00 -7.71
CA PRO A 24 -10.40 -14.97 -6.98
C PRO A 24 -10.05 -13.50 -6.82
N VAL A 25 -9.92 -13.05 -5.56
CA VAL A 25 -9.37 -11.74 -5.26
C VAL A 25 -8.00 -11.77 -5.90
N ALA A 26 -7.87 -11.13 -7.07
CA ALA A 26 -6.59 -10.96 -7.71
C ALA A 26 -5.76 -10.22 -6.68
N THR A 27 -4.79 -10.91 -6.06
CA THR A 27 -3.78 -10.28 -5.23
C THR A 27 -3.05 -9.33 -6.17
N ALA A 28 -3.50 -8.07 -6.22
CA ALA A 28 -2.87 -7.06 -7.06
C ALA A 28 -1.39 -7.10 -6.72
N ALA A 29 -0.54 -7.25 -7.73
CA ALA A 29 0.89 -7.11 -7.53
C ALA A 29 1.13 -5.82 -6.72
N PRO A 30 1.93 -5.86 -5.65
CA PRO A 30 2.12 -4.68 -4.82
C PRO A 30 2.54 -3.52 -5.71
N ALA A 31 1.76 -2.44 -5.69
CA ALA A 31 2.04 -1.27 -6.51
C ALA A 31 3.46 -0.78 -6.22
N CYS A 32 4.24 -0.46 -7.25
CA CYS A 32 5.49 0.28 -7.06
C CYS A 32 5.20 1.78 -7.18
N PHE A 33 6.10 2.62 -6.68
CA PHE A 33 6.08 4.05 -6.92
C PHE A 33 7.43 4.58 -7.39
N TRP A 34 7.43 5.72 -8.08
CA TRP A 34 8.65 6.37 -8.53
C TRP A 34 9.12 7.37 -7.47
N PRO A 35 10.42 7.49 -7.18
CA PRO A 35 10.92 8.47 -6.22
C PRO A 35 10.45 9.91 -6.51
N SER A 36 10.30 10.27 -7.77
CA SER A 36 9.82 11.59 -8.21
C SER A 36 8.35 11.88 -7.89
N GLN A 37 7.56 10.86 -7.56
CA GLN A 37 6.15 11.01 -7.17
C GLN A 37 5.99 11.34 -5.68
N VAL A 38 7.07 11.24 -4.90
CA VAL A 38 7.05 11.57 -3.47
C VAL A 38 6.82 13.07 -3.31
N SER A 39 5.72 13.40 -2.66
CA SER A 39 5.23 14.77 -2.44
C SER A 39 5.43 15.26 -1.00
N GLY A 40 5.91 14.38 -0.13
CA GLY A 40 6.20 14.68 1.27
C GLY A 40 6.58 13.42 2.03
N PHE A 41 7.09 13.62 3.23
CA PHE A 41 7.47 12.55 4.15
C PHE A 41 7.22 12.97 5.59
N SER A 42 7.14 11.99 6.47
CA SER A 42 7.07 12.16 7.91
C SER A 42 7.79 11.00 8.59
N ASP A 43 8.15 11.18 9.85
CA ASP A 43 8.53 10.10 10.72
C ASP A 43 7.29 9.28 11.14
N SER A 44 7.52 8.05 11.57
CA SER A 44 6.50 7.20 12.21
C SER A 44 7.10 6.31 13.31
N GLY A 45 8.28 6.68 13.81
CA GLY A 45 9.03 5.93 14.82
C GLY A 45 10.53 5.80 14.48
N PRO A 46 11.32 5.26 15.42
CA PRO A 46 12.75 5.07 15.22
C PRO A 46 12.97 4.09 14.08
N ASP A 47 13.69 4.54 13.05
CA ASP A 47 13.94 3.79 11.81
C ASP A 47 12.71 3.55 10.91
N THR A 48 11.64 4.36 10.99
CA THR A 48 10.52 4.29 10.02
C THR A 48 10.21 5.65 9.43
N ALA A 49 10.36 5.77 8.12
CA ALA A 49 9.93 6.93 7.35
C ALA A 49 8.63 6.62 6.59
N VAL A 50 7.65 7.51 6.66
CA VAL A 50 6.43 7.44 5.86
C VAL A 50 6.54 8.45 4.72
N VAL A 51 6.39 7.98 3.48
CA VAL A 51 6.36 8.86 2.30
C VAL A 51 4.95 8.95 1.75
N ARG A 52 4.59 10.13 1.26
CA ARG A 52 3.28 10.44 0.69
C ARG A 52 3.39 10.68 -0.82
N ILE A 53 2.52 10.04 -1.58
CA ILE A 53 2.38 10.19 -3.02
C ILE A 53 1.03 10.85 -3.30
N GLY A 54 1.06 12.02 -3.93
CA GLY A 54 -0.15 12.82 -4.12
C GLY A 54 -0.86 13.11 -2.80
N THR A 55 -2.19 12.99 -2.77
CA THR A 55 -3.02 13.41 -1.63
C THR A 55 -3.42 12.30 -0.67
N ARG A 56 -3.38 11.03 -1.08
CA ARG A 56 -3.95 9.91 -0.30
C ARG A 56 -2.98 8.76 -0.05
N GLU A 57 -2.09 8.51 -0.99
CA GLU A 57 -1.28 7.31 -0.96
C GLU A 57 -0.07 7.50 -0.03
N ARG A 58 0.14 6.52 0.84
CA ARG A 58 1.23 6.54 1.81
C ARG A 58 1.94 5.20 1.86
N TRP A 59 3.25 5.28 2.08
CA TRP A 59 4.13 4.12 2.13
C TRP A 59 5.04 4.24 3.32
N ALA A 60 5.15 3.18 4.12
CA ALA A 60 6.15 3.09 5.16
C ALA A 60 7.40 2.40 4.62
N LEU A 61 8.54 2.99 4.94
CA LEU A 61 9.89 2.56 4.62
C LEU A 61 10.61 2.28 5.94
N ASP A 62 10.91 1.02 6.20
CA ASP A 62 11.70 0.65 7.38
C ASP A 62 13.18 0.75 7.05
N LEU A 63 13.90 1.51 7.85
CA LEU A 63 15.31 1.81 7.66
C LEU A 63 16.18 0.83 8.44
N SER A 64 17.41 0.62 7.98
CA SER A 64 18.42 -0.09 8.76
C SER A 64 18.66 0.62 10.08
N ARG A 65 18.89 -0.15 11.15
CA ARG A 65 19.10 0.42 12.49
C ARG A 65 20.18 1.49 12.54
N GLY A 66 19.90 2.50 13.35
CA GLY A 66 20.83 3.58 13.63
C GLY A 66 20.79 4.68 12.59
N CYS A 67 19.79 4.69 11.71
CA CYS A 67 19.57 5.78 10.77
C CYS A 67 19.04 7.04 11.48
N PRO A 68 19.31 8.24 10.96
CA PRO A 68 18.74 9.43 11.57
C PRO A 68 17.24 9.40 11.38
N ASP A 69 16.52 10.00 12.32
CA ASP A 69 15.11 10.31 12.10
C ASP A 69 14.97 11.31 10.93
N VAL A 70 13.86 11.24 10.22
CA VAL A 70 13.53 12.10 9.10
C VAL A 70 12.72 13.33 9.53
N ASP A 71 12.23 13.39 10.76
CA ASP A 71 11.39 14.47 11.30
C ASP A 71 11.98 15.89 11.16
N TRP A 72 13.29 16.04 11.36
CA TRP A 72 13.98 17.33 11.25
C TRP A 72 14.45 17.62 9.81
N ALA A 73 14.42 16.64 8.91
CA ALA A 73 14.94 16.81 7.55
C ALA A 73 14.02 17.73 6.74
N LEU A 74 14.61 18.71 6.05
CA LEU A 74 13.88 19.55 5.09
C LEU A 74 13.66 18.84 3.74
N ALA A 75 14.53 17.88 3.43
CA ALA A 75 14.48 17.08 2.22
C ALA A 75 15.15 15.72 2.45
N ILE A 76 14.63 14.70 1.78
CA ILE A 76 15.22 13.36 1.70
C ILE A 76 15.41 12.98 0.23
N ALA A 77 16.33 12.06 -0.05
CA ALA A 77 16.44 11.45 -1.38
C ALA A 77 16.27 9.94 -1.28
N ILE A 78 15.49 9.34 -2.17
CA ILE A 78 15.22 7.90 -2.18
C ILE A 78 15.67 7.33 -3.52
N ARG A 79 16.43 6.23 -3.49
CA ARG A 79 16.98 5.57 -4.67
C ARG A 79 16.66 4.07 -4.67
N PRO A 80 16.08 3.51 -5.74
CA PRO A 80 15.95 2.06 -5.89
C PRO A 80 17.31 1.40 -6.08
N ARG A 81 17.54 0.22 -5.49
CA ARG A 81 18.76 -0.59 -5.71
C ARG A 81 18.60 -1.60 -6.87
N GLY A 82 17.69 -1.29 -7.79
CA GLY A 82 17.37 -2.10 -8.97
C GLY A 82 16.13 -1.55 -9.67
N GLY A 83 16.27 -1.15 -10.94
CA GLY A 83 15.21 -0.49 -11.70
C GLY A 83 15.01 0.99 -11.33
N GLN A 84 13.85 1.55 -11.67
CA GLN A 84 13.52 2.98 -11.48
C GLN A 84 12.45 3.24 -10.40
N ALA A 85 11.79 2.19 -9.93
CA ALA A 85 10.66 2.28 -9.02
C ALA A 85 10.95 1.57 -7.68
N ILE A 86 10.54 2.21 -6.59
CA ILE A 86 10.55 1.66 -5.23
C ILE A 86 9.37 0.71 -5.09
N CYS A 87 9.63 -0.48 -4.57
CA CYS A 87 8.63 -1.55 -4.60
C CYS A 87 8.81 -2.49 -3.41
N PRO A 88 7.71 -3.05 -2.86
CA PRO A 88 7.79 -4.06 -1.81
C PRO A 88 8.71 -5.22 -2.16
N GLY A 89 9.47 -5.68 -1.15
CA GLY A 89 10.41 -6.79 -1.30
C GLY A 89 11.67 -6.48 -2.13
N ARG A 90 11.86 -5.23 -2.59
CA ARG A 90 13.08 -4.81 -3.28
C ARG A 90 13.89 -3.82 -2.42
N PRO A 91 15.22 -3.97 -2.37
CA PRO A 91 16.06 -3.04 -1.62
C PRO A 91 16.02 -1.64 -2.24
N ALA A 92 16.06 -0.64 -1.38
CA ALA A 92 16.23 0.76 -1.75
C ALA A 92 17.18 1.43 -0.76
N GLU A 93 17.63 2.63 -1.08
CA GLU A 93 18.41 3.49 -0.20
C GLU A 93 17.69 4.80 0.00
N ILE A 94 17.82 5.37 1.20
CA ILE A 94 17.38 6.72 1.51
C ILE A 94 18.58 7.51 2.02
N PHE A 95 18.78 8.70 1.49
CA PHE A 95 19.68 9.68 2.07
C PHE A 95 18.86 10.55 3.02
N VAL A 96 19.23 10.52 4.29
CA VAL A 96 18.71 11.39 5.34
C VAL A 96 19.84 12.34 5.69
N PRO A 97 19.66 13.66 5.64
CA PRO A 97 20.71 14.59 6.08
C PRO A 97 21.05 14.35 7.57
N ASP A 98 21.95 15.11 8.17
CA ASP A 98 22.08 15.16 9.64
C ASP A 98 21.38 16.42 10.20
N ALA A 99 20.97 16.39 11.47
CA ALA A 99 20.33 17.52 12.15
C ALA A 99 21.11 18.85 12.07
N SER A 100 22.43 18.78 11.86
CA SER A 100 23.29 19.96 11.67
C SER A 100 23.21 20.59 10.27
N GLY A 101 22.57 19.93 9.31
CA GLY A 101 22.51 20.32 7.89
C GLY A 101 23.85 20.25 7.13
N ARG A 102 24.94 19.84 7.78
CA ARG A 102 26.30 19.80 7.20
C ARG A 102 26.71 18.44 6.62
N GLY A 103 25.80 17.47 6.66
CA GLY A 103 26.07 16.11 6.27
C GLY A 103 24.79 15.31 6.09
N GLY A 104 24.97 14.01 5.96
CA GLY A 104 23.88 13.06 5.94
C GLY A 104 24.37 11.64 5.81
N ARG A 105 23.44 10.72 5.98
CA ARG A 105 23.70 9.30 6.00
C ARG A 105 22.81 8.61 4.98
N THR A 106 23.43 7.75 4.18
CA THR A 106 22.70 6.83 3.31
C THR A 106 22.35 5.59 4.12
N CYS A 107 21.06 5.31 4.16
CA CYS A 107 20.42 4.27 4.93
C CYS A 107 19.81 3.24 4.01
N LEU A 108 19.95 1.97 4.36
CA LEU A 108 19.30 0.90 3.62
C LEU A 108 17.82 0.86 4.01
N VAL A 109 16.95 0.82 3.02
CA VAL A 109 15.53 0.52 3.22
C VAL A 109 15.39 -0.99 3.21
N THR A 110 15.03 -1.54 4.37
CA THR A 110 14.91 -2.99 4.61
C THR A 110 13.53 -3.52 4.26
N SER A 111 12.50 -2.67 4.31
CA SER A 111 11.13 -3.03 3.99
C SER A 111 10.36 -1.84 3.42
N VAL A 112 9.47 -2.12 2.47
CA VAL A 112 8.59 -1.15 1.82
C VAL A 112 7.18 -1.70 1.86
N ARG A 113 6.25 -0.97 2.47
CA ARG A 113 4.84 -1.37 2.56
C ARG A 113 3.89 -0.21 2.28
N ARG A 114 2.80 -0.50 1.56
CA ARG A 114 1.71 0.46 1.41
C ARG A 114 0.95 0.55 2.72
N LEU A 115 0.65 1.76 3.15
CA LEU A 115 -0.23 1.99 4.29
C LEU A 115 -1.67 2.13 3.79
N PRO A 116 -2.66 1.73 4.61
CA PRO A 116 -4.05 2.06 4.31
C PRO A 116 -4.20 3.59 4.23
N ASP A 117 -5.13 4.03 3.37
CA ASP A 117 -5.49 5.44 3.30
C ASP A 117 -5.90 5.92 4.71
N GLN A 118 -5.44 7.11 5.13
CA GLN A 118 -5.91 7.65 6.40
C GLN A 118 -7.42 7.90 6.29
N PRO A 119 -8.23 7.50 7.29
CA PRO A 119 -9.59 7.99 7.42
C PRO A 119 -9.57 9.52 7.41
N LYS A 120 -10.46 10.14 6.63
CA LYS A 120 -10.68 11.58 6.70
C LYS A 120 -11.26 11.88 8.10
N PRO A 121 -10.69 12.84 8.87
CA PRO A 121 -11.28 13.27 10.14
C PRO A 121 -12.64 13.92 9.95
#